data_AF-A0A935WGL7-F1
#
_entry.id   AF-A0A935WGL7-F1
#
_cell.length_a   1.000
_cell.length_b   1.000
_cell.length_c   1.000
_cell.angle_alpha   90.00
_cell.angle_beta   90.00
_cell.angle_gamma   90.00
#
_symmetry.space_group_name_H-M   'P 1'
#
loop_
_entity.id
_entity.type
_entity.pdbx_description
1 polymer ?
#
loop_
_entity_poly.entity_id
_entity_poly.type
_entity_poly.pdbx_seq_one_letter_code
_entity_poly.pdbx_strand_id
1 'polypeptide(L)'
;MRRMLAMAAVLVSMVAVTTAAAPAEKSFTSKPFMGAKANTGTVTATVDGGKITLKVSDDFQIPDTPAPSWQVVDSKGNVYLLNQMKIKSGTNRQITLPAYIKDVAKVQVWCSWAEALLGEAAFETIVK
;
A
#
# COMPACT_ATOMS: atom_id res chain seq x y z
N MET A 1 45.31 -17.54 -62.36
CA MET A 1 44.44 -16.35 -62.26
C MET A 1 43.20 -16.72 -61.47
N ARG A 2 43.01 -16.08 -60.31
CA ARG A 2 41.91 -16.30 -59.34
C ARG A 2 40.58 -15.78 -59.88
N ARG A 3 39.51 -16.57 -59.76
CA ARG A 3 38.14 -16.05 -59.64
C ARG A 3 37.54 -16.66 -58.37
N MET A 4 37.66 -15.94 -57.26
CA MET A 4 37.05 -16.31 -55.98
C MET A 4 35.62 -15.80 -55.96
N LEU A 5 34.68 -16.74 -55.82
CA LEU A 5 33.30 -16.52 -55.35
C LEU A 5 33.34 -15.81 -53.99
N ALA A 6 32.55 -14.78 -53.80
CA ALA A 6 32.23 -14.24 -52.48
C ALA A 6 30.71 -14.29 -52.27
N MET A 7 30.24 -15.34 -51.59
CA MET A 7 28.91 -15.38 -50.98
C MET A 7 28.95 -14.57 -49.69
N ALA A 8 28.14 -13.51 -49.60
CA ALA A 8 27.93 -12.77 -48.36
C ALA A 8 26.87 -13.48 -47.51
N ALA A 9 27.25 -13.97 -46.34
CA ALA A 9 26.31 -14.48 -45.35
C ALA A 9 25.97 -13.34 -44.36
N VAL A 10 24.73 -12.86 -44.40
CA VAL A 10 24.20 -11.87 -43.45
C VAL A 10 23.67 -12.62 -42.23
N LEU A 11 24.37 -12.54 -41.11
CA LEU A 11 23.93 -13.04 -39.81
C LEU A 11 22.98 -12.03 -39.15
N VAL A 12 21.69 -12.35 -39.10
CA VAL A 12 20.69 -11.60 -38.33
C VAL A 12 20.70 -12.14 -36.90
N SER A 13 21.30 -11.39 -35.97
CA SER A 13 21.26 -11.69 -34.54
C SER A 13 19.89 -11.28 -33.95
N MET A 14 19.03 -12.26 -33.66
CA MET A 14 17.80 -12.05 -32.88
C MET A 14 18.16 -11.77 -31.41
N VAL A 15 17.93 -10.54 -30.96
CA VAL A 15 17.94 -10.18 -29.53
C VAL A 15 16.62 -10.65 -28.93
N ALA A 16 16.65 -11.71 -28.13
CA ALA A 16 15.50 -12.14 -27.35
C ALA A 16 15.30 -11.18 -26.17
N VAL A 17 14.27 -10.34 -26.24
CA VAL A 17 13.83 -9.53 -25.10
C VAL A 17 13.08 -10.44 -24.13
N THR A 18 13.73 -10.85 -23.05
CA THR A 18 13.06 -11.56 -21.96
C THR A 18 12.30 -10.53 -21.11
N THR A 19 10.98 -10.48 -21.24
CA THR A 19 10.13 -9.73 -20.32
C THR A 19 10.08 -10.47 -18.99
N ALA A 20 10.73 -9.93 -17.96
CA ALA A 20 10.59 -10.45 -16.60
C ALA A 20 9.14 -10.27 -16.15
N ALA A 21 8.47 -11.35 -15.76
CA ALA A 21 7.13 -11.29 -15.19
C ALA A 21 7.17 -10.50 -13.87
N ALA A 22 6.32 -9.48 -13.76
CA ALA A 22 6.18 -8.73 -12.52
C ALA A 22 5.64 -9.65 -11.41
N PRO A 23 6.08 -9.49 -10.15
CA PRO A 23 5.55 -10.26 -9.04
C PRO A 23 4.03 -10.01 -8.90
N ALA A 24 3.28 -11.08 -8.59
CA ALA A 24 1.83 -10.98 -8.41
C ALA A 24 1.46 -10.05 -7.24
N GLU A 25 0.43 -9.24 -7.45
CA GLU A 25 -0.18 -8.39 -6.42
C GLU A 25 -0.70 -9.26 -5.27
N LYS A 26 -0.41 -8.86 -4.02
CA LYS A 26 -0.92 -9.51 -2.81
C LYS A 26 -1.92 -8.61 -2.13
N SER A 27 -3.03 -9.17 -1.64
CA SER A 27 -4.06 -8.44 -0.92
C SER A 27 -4.33 -9.09 0.44
N PHE A 28 -4.47 -8.25 1.47
CA PHE A 28 -4.72 -8.65 2.85
C PHE A 28 -5.88 -7.83 3.39
N THR A 29 -6.78 -8.45 4.14
CA THR A 29 -7.86 -7.74 4.84
C THR A 29 -7.63 -7.82 6.33
N SER A 30 -7.76 -6.69 7.03
CA SER A 30 -7.63 -6.63 8.47
C SER A 30 -8.86 -7.21 9.17
N LYS A 31 -8.74 -7.46 10.47
CA LYS A 31 -9.89 -7.53 11.36
C LYS A 31 -10.64 -6.19 11.37
N PRO A 32 -11.93 -6.17 11.78
CA PRO A 32 -12.66 -4.91 11.91
C PRO A 32 -11.96 -3.92 12.85
N PHE A 33 -12.18 -2.63 12.63
CA PHE A 33 -11.72 -1.62 13.57
C PHE A 33 -12.34 -1.80 14.94
N MET A 34 -11.53 -1.62 15.98
CA MET A 34 -11.94 -1.65 17.37
C MET A 34 -11.47 -0.36 18.06
N GLY A 35 -12.41 0.38 18.63
CA GLY A 35 -12.13 1.67 19.27
C GLY A 35 -13.37 2.38 19.78
N ALA A 36 -13.18 3.48 20.50
CA ALA A 36 -14.29 4.27 21.04
C ALA A 36 -15.03 5.09 19.97
N LYS A 37 -14.37 5.38 18.83
CA LYS A 37 -14.90 6.25 17.77
C LYS A 37 -14.75 5.68 16.36
N ALA A 38 -13.71 4.88 16.10
CA ALA A 38 -13.58 4.07 14.88
C ALA A 38 -13.77 2.60 15.25
N ASN A 39 -14.92 2.02 14.89
CA ASN A 39 -15.36 0.69 15.33
C ASN A 39 -16.20 -0.08 14.29
N THR A 40 -16.16 0.34 13.03
CA THR A 40 -16.81 -0.35 11.91
C THR A 40 -15.83 -0.56 10.77
N GLY A 41 -16.17 -1.43 9.82
CA GLY A 41 -15.36 -1.67 8.63
C GLY A 41 -13.98 -2.27 8.89
N THR A 42 -13.24 -2.47 7.81
CA THR A 42 -11.90 -3.09 7.77
C THR A 42 -10.95 -2.24 6.92
N VAL A 43 -9.69 -2.64 6.88
CA VAL A 43 -8.69 -2.14 5.93
C VAL A 43 -8.27 -3.27 5.00
N THR A 44 -8.29 -3.01 3.70
CA THR A 44 -7.59 -3.83 2.70
C THR A 44 -6.23 -3.22 2.42
N ALA A 45 -5.18 -4.02 2.55
CA ALA A 45 -3.82 -3.68 2.16
C ALA A 45 -3.46 -4.43 0.87
N THR A 46 -3.10 -3.68 -0.16
CA THR A 46 -2.60 -4.20 -1.44
C THR A 46 -1.09 -3.95 -1.53
N VAL A 47 -0.33 -4.98 -1.86
CA VAL A 47 1.12 -4.92 -2.11
C VAL A 47 1.39 -5.18 -3.58
N ASP A 48 1.86 -4.15 -4.28
CA ASP A 48 2.25 -4.20 -5.68
C ASP A 48 3.65 -3.60 -5.85
N GLY A 49 4.59 -4.40 -6.37
CA GLY A 49 5.98 -3.97 -6.56
C GLY A 49 6.65 -3.43 -5.28
N GLY A 50 6.27 -3.95 -4.10
CA GLY A 50 6.75 -3.48 -2.79
C GLY A 50 6.15 -2.16 -2.31
N LYS A 51 5.15 -1.62 -3.01
CA LYS A 51 4.35 -0.48 -2.56
C LYS A 51 3.09 -0.99 -1.86
N ILE A 52 2.88 -0.52 -0.64
CA ILE A 52 1.70 -0.88 0.14
C ILE A 52 0.65 0.23 -0.03
N THR A 53 -0.55 -0.14 -0.46
CA THR A 53 -1.72 0.75 -0.49
C THR A 53 -2.76 0.24 0.49
N LEU A 54 -3.22 1.11 1.39
CA LEU A 54 -4.26 0.84 2.37
C LEU A 54 -5.56 1.50 1.93
N LYS A 55 -6.68 0.77 1.98
CA LYS A 55 -8.01 1.27 1.68
C LYS A 55 -9.00 0.81 2.76
N VAL A 56 -9.80 1.71 3.31
CA VAL A 56 -10.90 1.31 4.21
C VAL A 56 -12.07 0.74 3.41
N SER A 57 -12.81 -0.20 4.01
CA SER A 57 -14.04 -0.74 3.42
C SER A 57 -15.15 0.33 3.30
N ASP A 58 -16.16 0.05 2.50
CA ASP A 58 -17.25 1.02 2.23
C ASP A 58 -18.11 1.28 3.47
N ASP A 59 -18.26 0.29 4.36
CA ASP A 59 -18.98 0.37 5.64
C ASP A 59 -18.18 1.02 6.77
N PHE A 60 -16.89 1.31 6.56
CA PHE A 60 -16.09 2.07 7.52
C PHE A 60 -16.67 3.48 7.70
N GLN A 61 -16.92 3.89 8.94
CA GLN A 61 -17.37 5.25 9.27
C GLN A 61 -16.19 6.09 9.75
N ILE A 62 -15.86 7.15 9.00
CA ILE A 62 -14.82 8.11 9.43
C ILE A 62 -15.33 8.82 10.69
N PRO A 63 -14.60 8.77 11.81
CA PRO A 63 -15.03 9.40 13.05
C PRO A 63 -15.32 10.89 12.88
N ASP A 64 -16.41 11.35 13.48
CA ASP A 64 -16.73 12.77 13.49
C ASP A 64 -15.87 13.53 14.52
N THR A 65 -14.61 13.73 14.17
CA THR A 65 -13.62 14.48 14.94
C THR A 65 -12.99 15.57 14.07
N PRO A 66 -12.29 16.57 14.65
CA PRO A 66 -11.73 17.69 13.89
C PRO A 66 -10.64 17.27 12.89
N ALA A 67 -9.81 16.28 13.23
CA ALA A 67 -8.66 15.88 12.41
C ALA A 67 -8.39 14.37 12.44
N PRO A 68 -9.36 13.51 12.06
CA PRO A 68 -9.13 12.07 11.95
C PRO A 68 -8.08 11.82 10.86
N SER A 69 -7.07 11.03 11.18
CA SER A 69 -5.87 10.83 10.37
C SER A 69 -5.53 9.36 10.30
N TRP A 70 -4.99 8.96 9.15
CA TRP A 70 -4.35 7.67 9.01
C TRP A 70 -3.12 7.60 9.91
N GLN A 71 -2.98 6.52 10.64
CA GLN A 71 -1.76 6.19 11.36
C GLN A 71 -1.41 4.73 11.14
N VAL A 72 -0.14 4.43 10.94
CA VAL A 72 0.37 3.08 10.70
C VAL A 72 1.36 2.73 11.78
N VAL A 73 1.28 1.51 12.29
CA VAL A 73 2.28 0.93 13.18
C VAL A 73 2.96 -0.22 12.45
N ASP A 74 4.28 -0.18 12.35
CA ASP A 74 5.07 -1.27 11.76
C ASP A 74 5.36 -2.38 12.79
N SER A 75 5.94 -3.47 12.32
CA SER A 75 6.31 -4.65 13.12
C SER A 75 7.37 -4.38 14.17
N LYS A 76 8.05 -3.24 14.13
CA LYS A 76 9.00 -2.78 15.14
C LYS A 76 8.37 -1.82 16.15
N GLY A 77 7.09 -1.50 15.99
CA GLY A 77 6.35 -0.56 16.84
C GLY A 77 6.57 0.90 16.48
N ASN A 78 7.21 1.22 15.36
CA ASN A 78 7.30 2.61 14.92
C ASN A 78 5.93 3.08 14.45
N VAL A 79 5.58 4.30 14.82
CA VAL A 79 4.28 4.92 14.53
C VAL A 79 4.47 6.02 13.49
N TYR A 80 3.69 5.96 12.42
CA TYR A 80 3.73 6.91 11.31
C TYR A 80 2.37 7.60 11.22
N LEU A 81 2.34 8.90 11.54
CA LEU A 81 1.17 9.74 11.27
C LEU A 81 1.18 10.15 9.81
N LEU A 82 0.07 9.93 9.12
CA LEU A 82 -0.10 10.16 7.68
C LEU A 82 -1.25 11.15 7.43
N ASN A 83 -1.75 11.19 6.20
CA ASN A 83 -2.76 12.17 5.78
C ASN A 83 -4.05 12.10 6.63
N GLN A 84 -4.72 13.25 6.75
CA GLN A 84 -6.07 13.32 7.30
C GLN A 84 -7.07 12.58 6.42
N MET A 85 -8.03 11.90 7.04
CA MET A 85 -9.14 11.22 6.37
C MET A 85 -10.23 12.19 5.93
N LYS A 86 -10.38 13.34 6.62
CA LYS A 86 -11.22 14.46 6.18
C LYS A 86 -10.35 15.47 5.45
N ILE A 87 -10.68 15.80 4.20
CA ILE A 87 -9.95 16.78 3.37
C ILE A 87 -10.93 17.81 2.79
N LYS A 88 -10.42 18.97 2.33
CA LYS A 88 -11.27 20.06 1.81
C LYS A 88 -12.25 19.61 0.72
N SER A 89 -11.86 18.64 -0.10
CA SER A 89 -12.64 18.13 -1.24
C SER A 89 -13.34 16.79 -0.96
N GLY A 90 -13.52 16.39 0.31
CA GLY A 90 -14.23 15.16 0.68
C GLY A 90 -13.47 14.27 1.67
N THR A 91 -13.37 12.98 1.36
CA THR A 91 -12.74 12.00 2.26
C THR A 91 -11.59 11.27 1.59
N ASN A 92 -10.50 11.08 2.34
CA ASN A 92 -9.39 10.24 1.96
C ASN A 92 -9.56 8.86 2.59
N ARG A 93 -10.11 7.93 1.80
CA ARG A 93 -10.35 6.52 2.16
C ARG A 93 -9.27 5.56 1.68
N GLN A 94 -8.22 6.07 1.03
CA GLN A 94 -7.13 5.26 0.50
C GLN A 94 -5.81 6.02 0.50
N ILE A 95 -4.76 5.39 1.01
CA ILE A 95 -3.40 5.95 1.02
C ILE A 95 -2.39 4.93 0.49
N THR A 96 -1.43 5.41 -0.29
CA THR A 96 -0.22 4.64 -0.61
C THR A 96 0.86 5.03 0.37
N LEU A 97 1.48 4.03 1.00
CA LEU A 97 2.49 4.25 2.02
C LEU A 97 3.79 4.78 1.40
N PRO A 98 4.44 5.77 2.03
CA PRO A 98 5.77 6.18 1.67
C PRO A 98 6.76 5.01 1.72
N ALA A 99 7.74 4.99 0.81
CA ALA A 99 8.67 3.88 0.66
C ALA A 99 9.53 3.58 1.90
N TYR A 100 9.61 4.49 2.88
CA TYR A 100 10.32 4.26 4.15
C TYR A 100 9.52 3.39 5.12
N ILE A 101 8.19 3.25 4.95
CA ILE A 101 7.37 2.33 5.74
C ILE A 101 7.44 0.95 5.07
N LYS A 102 8.15 0.03 5.70
CA LYS A 102 8.49 -1.27 5.08
C LYS A 102 7.47 -2.35 5.31
N ASP A 103 6.64 -2.19 6.34
CA ASP A 103 5.64 -3.17 6.70
C ASP A 103 4.55 -2.56 7.58
N VAL A 104 3.43 -3.27 7.71
CA VAL A 104 2.26 -2.85 8.50
C VAL A 104 1.88 -3.97 9.44
N ALA A 105 1.95 -3.70 10.75
CA ALA A 105 1.40 -4.57 11.78
C ALA A 105 -0.07 -4.26 12.07
N LYS A 106 -0.40 -2.96 12.17
CA LYS A 106 -1.76 -2.49 12.36
C LYS A 106 -1.95 -1.09 11.78
N VAL A 107 -3.21 -0.76 11.53
CA VAL A 107 -3.66 0.55 11.09
C VAL A 107 -4.48 1.17 12.20
N GLN A 108 -4.24 2.44 12.47
CA GLN A 108 -4.89 3.23 13.50
C GLN A 108 -5.59 4.43 12.87
N VAL A 109 -6.66 4.86 13.51
CA VAL A 109 -7.29 6.15 13.25
C VAL A 109 -6.92 7.07 14.41
N TRP A 110 -6.12 8.09 14.12
CA TRP A 110 -5.61 9.03 15.10
C TRP A 110 -6.28 10.40 14.94
N CYS A 111 -6.69 11.03 16.03
CA CYS A 111 -7.10 12.44 15.98
C CYS A 111 -5.86 13.32 16.14
N SER A 112 -5.41 13.96 15.07
CA SER A 112 -4.21 14.83 15.10
C SER A 112 -4.42 16.12 15.91
N TRP A 113 -5.67 16.53 16.14
CA TRP A 113 -5.99 17.72 16.94
C TRP A 113 -6.08 17.41 18.44
N ALA A 114 -6.68 16.28 18.81
CA ALA A 114 -6.85 15.87 20.20
C ALA A 114 -5.71 14.96 20.70
N GLU A 115 -4.80 14.58 19.81
CA GLU A 115 -3.73 13.61 20.08
C GLU A 115 -4.25 12.32 20.74
N ALA A 116 -5.28 11.72 20.12
CA ALA A 116 -5.98 10.57 20.69
C ALA A 116 -6.22 9.45 19.67
N LEU A 117 -6.06 8.20 20.14
CA LEU A 117 -6.38 7.01 19.37
C LEU A 117 -7.91 6.81 19.34
N LEU A 118 -8.47 6.78 18.13
CA LEU A 118 -9.91 6.66 17.91
C LEU A 118 -10.35 5.21 17.69
N GLY A 119 -9.45 4.38 17.16
CA GLY A 119 -9.61 2.94 16.98
C GLY A 119 -8.49 2.35 16.13
N GLU A 120 -8.39 1.03 16.12
CA GLU A 120 -7.34 0.30 15.42
C GLU A 120 -7.83 -1.00 14.79
N ALA A 121 -7.18 -1.40 13.70
CA ALA A 121 -7.43 -2.64 12.97
C ALA A 121 -6.09 -3.35 12.72
N ALA A 122 -6.03 -4.63 13.03
CA ALA A 122 -4.83 -5.46 12.85
C ALA A 122 -5.04 -6.50 11.74
N PHE A 123 -3.97 -6.86 11.05
CA PHE A 123 -3.96 -7.98 10.11
C PHE A 123 -3.63 -9.28 10.84
N GLU A 124 -4.03 -10.43 10.28
CA GLU A 124 -3.62 -11.73 10.82
C GLU A 124 -2.11 -11.96 10.69
N THR A 125 -1.49 -11.33 9.70
CA THR A 125 -0.04 -11.39 9.45
C THR A 125 0.49 -10.00 9.09
N ILE A 126 1.77 -9.77 9.32
CA ILE A 126 2.43 -8.52 8.94
C ILE A 126 2.40 -8.37 7.42
N VAL A 127 1.90 -7.24 6.93
CA VAL A 127 1.87 -6.91 5.49
C VAL A 127 3.23 -6.36 5.07
N LYS A 128 3.82 -6.92 4.01
CA LYS A 128 5.15 -6.57 3.46
C LYS A 128 5.17 -6.65 1.95
#